data_AF-A0A967Q9C8-F1
#
_entry.id   AF-A0A967Q9C8-F1
#
_cell.length_a   1.000
_cell.length_b   1.000
_cell.length_c   1.000
_cell.angle_alpha   90.00
_cell.angle_beta   90.00
_cell.angle_gamma   90.00
#
_symmetry.space_group_name_H-M   'P 1'
#
loop_
_entity.id
_entity.type
_entity.pdbx_description
1 polymer ?
#
loop_
_entity_poly.entity_id
_entity_poly.type
_entity_poly.pdbx_seq_one_letter_code
_entity_poly.pdbx_strand_id
1 'polypeptide(L)'
;MSGGANEEQREGYVYSLLENSTDAYRLTAFCGADRIAGIFRDFLRTLPGEAFFILEFYHDEAEEEQATQDDSPLPRVYYSPYLPVDELEEAIAPYLERLIHDGFVGFGFANNRAGTELFYSEEKILSGFTGSRLQFTNLLATHGVYYRPDMLFPSDRGHDHLSLLCHDREVLPAGLAQLGDGDLDYAQFCLELVEGLDMYPVEESLSFFLTSKEQDLVEDLYSKSADFPEFADEDFGTLLLDWHDFV
;
A
#
# COMPACT_ATOMS: atom_id res chain seq x y z
N MET A 1 -11.26 10.48 -40.40
CA MET A 1 -12.01 10.27 -39.15
C MET A 1 -12.07 8.76 -38.89
N SER A 2 -10.99 8.21 -38.33
CA SER A 2 -11.01 6.84 -37.82
C SER A 2 -11.80 6.85 -36.51
N GLY A 3 -12.82 6.02 -36.41
CA GLY A 3 -13.53 5.81 -35.15
C GLY A 3 -12.55 5.33 -34.11
N GLY A 4 -12.31 6.15 -33.08
CA GLY A 4 -11.62 5.70 -31.88
C GLY A 4 -12.47 4.58 -31.28
N ALA A 5 -11.91 3.38 -31.21
CA ALA A 5 -12.47 2.35 -30.37
C ALA A 5 -12.57 2.97 -28.97
N ASN A 6 -13.78 2.98 -28.42
CA ASN A 6 -14.01 3.34 -27.03
C ASN A 6 -13.32 2.25 -26.21
N GLU A 7 -12.04 2.42 -25.87
CA GLU A 7 -11.28 1.48 -25.06
C GLU A 7 -11.92 1.49 -23.67
N GLU A 8 -12.82 0.53 -23.49
CA GLU A 8 -13.58 0.33 -22.28
C GLU A 8 -12.62 -0.08 -21.17
N GLN A 9 -12.60 0.71 -20.09
CA GLN A 9 -11.80 0.40 -18.91
C GLN A 9 -12.26 -0.93 -18.33
N ARG A 10 -11.30 -1.79 -18.03
CA ARG A 10 -11.52 -3.21 -17.83
C ARG A 10 -10.65 -3.71 -16.69
N GLU A 11 -11.25 -4.44 -15.77
CA GLU A 11 -10.51 -5.06 -14.66
C GLU A 11 -9.43 -6.01 -15.16
N GLY A 12 -8.31 -6.09 -14.45
CA GLY A 12 -7.21 -6.96 -14.78
C GLY A 12 -5.95 -6.58 -14.02
N TYR A 13 -4.83 -7.22 -14.36
CA TYR A 13 -3.53 -6.83 -13.86
C TYR A 13 -2.45 -6.89 -14.94
N VAL A 14 -1.40 -6.10 -14.74
CA VAL A 14 -0.12 -6.18 -15.45
C VAL A 14 0.99 -6.40 -14.42
N TYR A 15 2.13 -6.89 -14.86
CA TYR A 15 3.32 -6.97 -14.01
C TYR A 15 4.58 -6.84 -14.86
N SER A 16 5.65 -6.38 -14.24
CA SER A 16 6.99 -6.29 -14.84
C SER A 16 8.04 -6.67 -13.80
N LEU A 17 9.24 -7.00 -14.29
CA LEU A 17 10.41 -7.11 -13.42
C LEU A 17 10.73 -5.71 -12.87
N LEU A 18 11.21 -5.61 -11.63
CA LEU A 18 11.76 -4.36 -11.12
C LEU A 18 13.04 -4.00 -11.88
N GLU A 19 13.24 -2.70 -12.12
CA GLU A 19 14.48 -2.22 -12.73
C GLU A 19 15.68 -2.66 -11.89
N ASN A 20 16.71 -3.18 -12.56
CA ASN A 20 17.93 -3.70 -11.93
C ASN A 20 17.75 -4.92 -11.00
N SER A 21 16.56 -5.52 -10.92
CA SER A 21 16.34 -6.79 -10.22
C SER A 21 16.30 -7.97 -11.19
N THR A 22 16.60 -9.19 -10.71
CA THR A 22 16.48 -10.42 -11.51
C THR A 22 15.31 -11.31 -11.10
N ASP A 23 14.70 -11.02 -9.95
CA ASP A 23 13.79 -11.90 -9.23
C ASP A 23 12.68 -11.16 -8.48
N ALA A 24 12.68 -9.82 -8.47
CA ALA A 24 11.58 -9.02 -7.94
C ALA A 24 10.66 -8.48 -9.04
N TYR A 25 9.38 -8.44 -8.74
CA TYR A 25 8.33 -8.02 -9.67
C TYR A 25 7.52 -6.88 -9.07
N ARG A 26 7.17 -5.92 -9.92
CA ARG A 26 6.10 -4.96 -9.67
C ARG A 26 4.83 -5.47 -10.34
N LEU A 27 3.72 -5.40 -9.62
CA LEU A 27 2.40 -5.71 -10.13
C LEU A 27 1.50 -4.49 -9.96
N THR A 28 0.63 -4.28 -10.95
CA THR A 28 -0.42 -3.26 -10.91
C THR A 28 -1.74 -3.88 -11.35
N ALA A 29 -2.79 -3.76 -10.55
CA ALA A 29 -4.09 -4.34 -10.78
C ALA A 29 -5.22 -3.34 -10.55
N PHE A 30 -6.27 -3.47 -11.35
CA PHE A 30 -7.53 -2.75 -11.18
C PHE A 30 -8.67 -3.76 -11.12
N CYS A 31 -9.48 -3.68 -10.07
CA CYS A 31 -10.65 -4.55 -9.86
C CYS A 31 -11.69 -3.87 -8.98
N GLY A 32 -12.92 -4.38 -9.01
CA GLY A 32 -14.02 -3.89 -8.20
C GLY A 32 -13.72 -3.89 -6.69
N ALA A 33 -14.24 -2.88 -6.01
CA ALA A 33 -14.10 -2.67 -4.57
C ALA A 33 -14.56 -3.89 -3.73
N ASP A 34 -15.54 -4.65 -4.25
CA ASP A 34 -16.08 -5.86 -3.62
C ASP A 34 -15.04 -6.98 -3.43
N ARG A 35 -13.93 -6.94 -4.19
CA ARG A 35 -12.86 -7.94 -4.10
C ARG A 35 -11.73 -7.52 -3.16
N ILE A 36 -11.56 -6.23 -2.90
CA ILE A 36 -10.38 -5.69 -2.21
C ILE A 36 -10.23 -6.30 -0.81
N ALA A 37 -11.31 -6.35 -0.03
CA ALA A 37 -11.31 -6.97 1.30
C ALA A 37 -10.91 -8.46 1.26
N GLY A 38 -11.35 -9.19 0.23
CA GLY A 38 -11.01 -10.60 0.05
C GLY A 38 -9.53 -10.79 -0.33
N ILE A 39 -9.02 -9.95 -1.23
CA ILE A 39 -7.63 -9.96 -1.68
C ILE A 39 -6.70 -9.70 -0.50
N PHE A 40 -6.96 -8.65 0.30
CA PHE A 40 -6.12 -8.34 1.46
C PHE A 40 -6.12 -9.44 2.51
N ARG A 41 -7.29 -10.01 2.84
CA ARG A 41 -7.38 -11.14 3.77
C ARG A 41 -6.55 -12.34 3.31
N ASP A 42 -6.62 -12.68 2.02
CA ASP A 42 -5.85 -13.80 1.49
C ASP A 42 -4.36 -13.46 1.34
N PHE A 43 -4.01 -12.20 1.09
CA PHE A 43 -2.64 -11.71 1.10
C PHE A 43 -2.00 -11.82 2.49
N LEU A 44 -2.68 -11.36 3.54
CA LEU A 44 -2.19 -11.42 4.91
C LEU A 44 -1.84 -12.84 5.37
N ARG A 45 -2.61 -13.84 4.93
CA ARG A 45 -2.33 -15.27 5.17
C ARG A 45 -1.03 -15.78 4.52
N THR A 46 -0.45 -15.03 3.59
CA THR A 46 0.81 -15.36 2.94
C THR A 46 2.04 -14.80 3.66
N LEU A 47 1.83 -13.88 4.60
CA LEU A 47 2.89 -13.22 5.37
C LEU A 47 3.43 -14.15 6.48
N PRO A 48 4.67 -13.95 6.94
CA PRO A 48 5.34 -14.83 7.90
C PRO A 48 4.85 -14.67 9.36
N GLY A 49 3.61 -14.21 9.57
CA GLY A 49 2.97 -14.04 10.89
C GLY A 49 2.97 -12.60 11.41
N GLU A 50 3.84 -11.74 10.88
CA GLU A 50 3.90 -10.32 11.19
C GLU A 50 4.00 -9.48 9.92
N ALA A 51 3.59 -8.22 10.02
CA ALA A 51 3.63 -7.22 8.96
C ALA A 51 3.62 -5.82 9.56
N PHE A 52 3.86 -4.81 8.74
CA PHE A 52 3.45 -3.45 9.07
C PHE A 52 2.30 -3.01 8.15
N PHE A 53 1.43 -2.17 8.69
CA PHE A 53 0.35 -1.52 7.97
C PHE A 53 0.82 -0.19 7.40
N ILE A 54 0.43 0.09 6.18
CA ILE A 54 0.70 1.34 5.47
C ILE A 54 -0.62 2.08 5.36
N LEU A 55 -0.61 3.36 5.73
CA LEU A 55 -1.75 4.27 5.57
C LEU A 55 -1.29 5.54 4.86
N GLU A 56 -2.02 5.94 3.84
CA GLU A 56 -1.76 7.13 3.03
C GLU A 56 -3.02 8.00 3.02
N PHE A 57 -2.91 9.26 3.42
CA PHE A 57 -4.03 10.20 3.37
C PHE A 57 -3.56 11.66 3.44
N TYR A 58 -4.40 12.56 2.94
CA TYR A 58 -4.18 14.00 3.00
C TYR A 58 -4.41 14.57 4.39
N HIS A 59 -3.60 15.54 4.78
CA HIS A 59 -3.86 16.34 5.99
C HIS A 59 -4.51 17.66 5.60
N ASP A 60 -5.46 18.13 6.42
CA ASP A 60 -6.00 19.48 6.27
C ASP A 60 -4.88 20.53 6.50
N GLU A 61 -4.88 21.55 5.65
CA GLU A 61 -3.90 22.61 5.33
C GLU A 61 -3.32 23.46 6.51
N ALA A 62 -3.21 22.95 7.74
CA ALA A 62 -2.65 23.69 8.88
C ALA A 62 -1.14 23.51 9.10
N GLU A 63 -0.49 22.57 8.39
CA GLU A 63 0.95 22.32 8.49
C GLU A 63 1.74 22.71 7.22
N GLU A 64 1.08 23.38 6.27
CA GLU A 64 1.66 23.85 5.00
C GLU A 64 2.41 25.20 5.13
N GLU A 65 3.23 25.40 6.16
CA GLU A 65 4.12 26.58 6.20
C GLU A 65 5.31 26.48 5.23
N GLN A 66 5.38 25.44 4.39
CA GLN A 66 6.49 25.21 3.46
C GLN A 66 6.10 24.83 2.02
N ALA A 67 4.82 24.79 1.68
CA ALA A 67 4.42 24.55 0.29
C ALA A 67 4.71 25.80 -0.57
N THR A 68 5.68 25.70 -1.48
CA THR A 68 5.83 26.66 -2.56
C THR A 68 4.55 26.68 -3.39
N GLN A 69 4.10 27.86 -3.83
CA GLN A 69 2.80 28.19 -4.45
C GLN A 69 2.35 27.36 -5.69
N ASP A 70 3.07 26.31 -6.08
CA ASP A 70 2.85 25.52 -7.30
C ASP A 70 2.72 24.00 -7.04
N ASP A 71 2.89 23.53 -5.79
CA ASP A 71 2.74 22.11 -5.47
C ASP A 71 1.32 21.84 -4.98
N SER A 72 0.62 20.91 -5.66
CA SER A 72 -0.60 20.33 -5.13
C SER A 72 -0.26 19.60 -3.82
N PRO A 73 -1.14 19.60 -2.81
CA PRO A 73 -0.90 18.85 -1.59
C PRO A 73 -0.61 17.39 -1.96
N LEU A 74 0.38 16.79 -1.31
CA LEU A 74 0.71 15.38 -1.43
C LEU A 74 0.16 14.66 -0.20
N PRO A 75 -0.36 13.43 -0.34
CA PRO A 75 -0.77 12.66 0.80
C PRO A 75 0.45 12.31 1.66
N ARG A 76 0.23 12.15 2.97
CA ARG A 76 1.26 11.70 3.91
C ARG A 76 1.14 10.19 4.09
N VAL A 77 2.29 9.54 4.17
CA VAL A 77 2.40 8.09 4.39
C VAL A 77 2.80 7.81 5.83
N TYR A 78 2.11 6.86 6.45
CA TYR A 78 2.32 6.39 7.82
C TYR A 78 2.56 4.89 7.80
N TYR A 79 3.55 4.43 8.57
CA TYR A 79 3.76 3.01 8.86
C TYR A 79 3.42 2.71 10.31
N SER A 80 2.73 1.60 10.55
CA SER A 80 2.70 1.00 11.88
C SER A 80 4.06 0.35 12.20
N PRO A 81 4.39 0.09 13.47
CA PRO A 81 5.41 -0.90 13.79
C PRO A 81 5.02 -2.28 13.21
N TYR A 82 5.98 -3.22 13.22
CA TYR A 82 5.68 -4.61 12.95
C TYR A 82 4.74 -5.16 14.03
N LEU A 83 3.61 -5.69 13.59
CA LEU A 83 2.58 -6.26 14.45
C LEU A 83 2.19 -7.65 13.93
N PRO A 84 1.70 -8.54 14.82
CA PRO A 84 1.08 -9.79 14.41
C PRO A 84 -0.03 -9.55 13.38
N VAL A 85 -0.09 -10.39 12.35
CA VAL A 85 -1.07 -10.26 11.26
C VAL A 85 -2.50 -10.32 11.78
N ASP A 86 -2.78 -11.17 12.77
CA ASP A 86 -4.10 -11.30 13.40
C ASP A 86 -4.50 -10.04 14.18
N GLU A 87 -3.55 -9.39 14.86
CA GLU A 87 -3.77 -8.10 15.53
C GLU A 87 -4.10 -7.00 14.52
N LEU A 88 -3.36 -6.93 13.40
CA LEU A 88 -3.64 -6.01 12.31
C LEU A 88 -5.02 -6.26 11.67
N GLU A 89 -5.37 -7.52 11.39
CA GLU A 89 -6.68 -7.88 10.83
C GLU A 89 -7.81 -7.43 11.77
N GLU A 90 -7.66 -7.62 13.08
CA GLU A 90 -8.66 -7.22 14.08
C GLU A 90 -8.78 -5.69 14.18
N ALA A 91 -7.65 -4.98 14.25
CA ALA A 91 -7.62 -3.53 14.37
C ALA A 91 -8.21 -2.81 13.14
N ILE A 92 -7.97 -3.33 11.93
CA ILE A 92 -8.37 -2.69 10.67
C ILE A 92 -9.79 -3.06 10.26
N ALA A 93 -10.30 -4.22 10.68
CA ALA A 93 -11.64 -4.70 10.29
C ALA A 93 -12.78 -3.66 10.43
N PRO A 94 -12.85 -2.82 11.49
CA PRO A 94 -13.87 -1.78 11.62
C PRO A 94 -13.72 -0.61 10.62
N TYR A 95 -12.54 -0.43 10.05
CA TYR A 95 -12.20 0.67 9.14
C TYR A 95 -12.18 0.24 7.67
N LEU A 96 -12.07 -1.06 7.40
CA LEU A 96 -11.82 -1.61 6.07
C LEU A 96 -12.81 -1.13 4.99
N GLU A 97 -14.11 -1.07 5.30
CA GLU A 97 -15.10 -0.58 4.31
C GLU A 97 -14.87 0.90 3.97
N ARG A 98 -14.47 1.72 4.94
CA ARG A 98 -14.16 3.14 4.72
C ARG A 98 -12.86 3.31 3.93
N LEU A 99 -11.81 2.57 4.29
CA LEU A 99 -10.52 2.55 3.59
C LEU A 99 -10.65 2.17 2.11
N ILE A 100 -11.51 1.18 1.80
CA ILE A 100 -11.73 0.74 0.42
C ILE A 100 -12.43 1.82 -0.42
N HIS A 101 -13.39 2.53 0.17
CA HIS A 101 -14.32 3.36 -0.58
C HIS A 101 -14.00 4.86 -0.58
N ASP A 102 -13.25 5.39 0.39
CA ASP A 102 -12.93 6.82 0.43
C ASP A 102 -11.86 7.19 -0.60
N GLY A 103 -12.13 8.19 -1.44
CA GLY A 103 -11.24 8.60 -2.54
C GLY A 103 -9.93 9.25 -2.13
N PHE A 104 -9.74 9.62 -0.86
CA PHE A 104 -8.54 10.32 -0.36
C PHE A 104 -7.63 9.42 0.49
N VAL A 105 -7.87 8.11 0.45
CA VAL A 105 -7.16 7.14 1.29
C VAL A 105 -6.55 6.02 0.45
N GLY A 106 -5.26 5.80 0.71
CA GLY A 106 -4.52 4.60 0.34
C GLY A 106 -4.16 3.76 1.57
N PHE A 107 -4.08 2.44 1.41
CA PHE A 107 -3.67 1.55 2.49
C PHE A 107 -3.02 0.27 1.97
N GLY A 108 -2.18 -0.35 2.78
CA GLY A 108 -1.52 -1.60 2.40
C GLY A 108 -0.88 -2.34 3.55
N PHE A 109 -0.26 -3.46 3.22
CA PHE A 109 0.55 -4.23 4.16
C PHE A 109 1.84 -4.64 3.47
N ALA A 110 2.91 -4.64 4.26
CA ALA A 110 4.21 -5.05 3.79
C ALA A 110 4.96 -5.84 4.85
N ASN A 111 5.90 -6.64 4.36
CA ASN A 111 6.90 -7.30 5.19
C ASN A 111 8.22 -7.28 4.40
N ASN A 112 9.17 -6.49 4.89
CA ASN A 112 10.45 -6.26 4.21
C ASN A 112 11.23 -7.57 4.11
N ARG A 113 11.28 -8.37 5.18
CA ARG A 113 12.01 -9.65 5.22
C ARG A 113 11.48 -10.64 4.18
N ALA A 114 10.16 -10.71 4.04
CA ALA A 114 9.49 -11.52 3.03
C ALA A 114 9.58 -10.92 1.60
N GLY A 115 10.09 -9.69 1.46
CA GLY A 115 10.22 -8.99 0.19
C GLY A 115 8.86 -8.84 -0.50
N THR A 116 7.82 -8.50 0.27
CA THR A 116 6.46 -8.43 -0.24
C THR A 116 5.69 -7.23 0.29
N GLU A 117 4.91 -6.62 -0.60
CA GLU A 117 4.01 -5.51 -0.31
C GLU A 117 2.78 -5.61 -1.20
N LEU A 118 1.62 -5.29 -0.63
CA LEU A 118 0.40 -5.04 -1.39
C LEU A 118 -0.23 -3.76 -0.86
N PHE A 119 -0.46 -2.81 -1.75
CA PHE A 119 -0.99 -1.48 -1.45
C PHE A 119 -2.15 -1.15 -2.38
N TYR A 120 -3.18 -0.50 -1.85
CA TYR A 120 -4.34 -0.01 -2.56
C TYR A 120 -4.38 1.50 -2.43
N SER A 121 -4.09 2.22 -3.50
CA SER A 121 -3.96 3.67 -3.46
C SER A 121 -5.30 4.40 -3.49
N GLU A 122 -5.27 5.70 -3.23
CA GLU A 122 -6.37 6.64 -3.44
C GLU A 122 -6.97 6.57 -4.87
N GLU A 123 -6.11 6.30 -5.86
CA GLU A 123 -6.45 6.03 -7.27
C GLU A 123 -7.27 4.75 -7.50
N LYS A 124 -7.52 3.97 -6.44
CA LYS A 124 -8.26 2.69 -6.47
C LYS A 124 -7.58 1.65 -7.35
N ILE A 125 -6.25 1.65 -7.30
CA ILE A 125 -5.36 0.71 -7.98
C ILE A 125 -4.62 -0.10 -6.91
N LEU A 126 -4.58 -1.42 -7.11
CA LEU A 126 -3.71 -2.30 -6.32
C LEU A 126 -2.31 -2.30 -6.93
N SER A 127 -1.31 -1.86 -6.19
CA SER A 127 0.10 -2.07 -6.49
C SER A 127 0.68 -3.14 -5.57
N GLY A 128 1.69 -3.85 -6.05
CA GLY A 128 2.42 -4.77 -5.19
C GLY A 128 3.84 -5.02 -5.65
N PHE A 129 4.68 -5.33 -4.69
CA PHE A 129 6.06 -5.76 -4.88
C PHE A 129 6.21 -7.17 -4.34
N THR A 130 6.90 -8.04 -5.07
CA THR A 130 7.09 -9.42 -4.62
C THR A 130 8.31 -10.09 -5.24
N GLY A 131 9.01 -10.89 -4.45
CA GLY A 131 9.96 -11.90 -4.96
C GLY A 131 9.29 -13.14 -5.57
N SER A 132 7.97 -13.28 -5.42
CA SER A 132 7.21 -14.47 -5.84
C SER A 132 6.03 -14.12 -6.74
N ARG A 133 6.32 -13.93 -8.04
CA ARG A 133 5.30 -13.67 -9.07
C ARG A 133 4.14 -14.67 -9.01
N LEU A 134 4.44 -15.97 -8.88
CA LEU A 134 3.40 -17.01 -8.91
C LEU A 134 2.40 -16.87 -7.76
N GLN A 135 2.87 -16.53 -6.56
CA GLN A 135 2.01 -16.33 -5.40
C GLN A 135 1.01 -15.19 -5.65
N PHE A 136 1.48 -14.03 -6.13
CA PHE A 136 0.61 -12.88 -6.42
C PHE A 136 -0.36 -13.15 -7.57
N THR A 137 0.10 -13.75 -8.67
CA THR A 137 -0.81 -14.07 -9.78
C THR A 137 -1.87 -15.10 -9.37
N ASN A 138 -1.54 -16.04 -8.47
CA ASN A 138 -2.50 -16.99 -7.93
C ASN A 138 -3.49 -16.32 -6.96
N LEU A 139 -3.03 -15.39 -6.12
CA LEU A 139 -3.88 -14.55 -5.26
C LEU A 139 -4.94 -13.83 -6.11
N LEU A 140 -4.51 -13.07 -7.12
CA LEU A 140 -5.42 -12.33 -8.01
C LEU A 140 -6.37 -13.25 -8.79
N ALA A 141 -5.86 -14.37 -9.32
CA ALA A 141 -6.69 -15.32 -10.06
C ALA A 141 -7.79 -15.97 -9.19
N THR A 142 -7.52 -16.17 -7.89
CA THR A 142 -8.52 -16.70 -6.92
C THR A 142 -9.67 -15.70 -6.72
N HIS A 143 -9.40 -14.41 -6.89
CA HIS A 143 -10.39 -13.33 -6.87
C HIS A 143 -10.90 -12.95 -8.27
N GLY A 144 -10.64 -13.77 -9.30
CA GLY A 144 -11.14 -13.52 -10.65
C GLY A 144 -10.49 -12.35 -11.38
N VAL A 145 -9.34 -11.85 -10.91
CA VAL A 145 -8.57 -10.78 -11.54
C VAL A 145 -7.49 -11.43 -12.41
N TYR A 146 -7.59 -11.25 -13.72
CA TYR A 146 -6.74 -11.93 -14.71
C TYR A 146 -5.81 -10.98 -15.45
N TYR A 147 -4.70 -11.52 -15.96
CA TYR A 147 -3.69 -10.76 -16.69
C TYR A 147 -4.28 -10.09 -17.94
N ARG A 148 -4.04 -8.79 -18.11
CA ARG A 148 -4.48 -8.00 -19.27
C ARG A 148 -3.39 -6.99 -19.66
N PRO A 149 -2.57 -7.29 -20.68
CA PRO A 149 -1.42 -6.45 -21.05
C PRO A 149 -1.82 -5.09 -21.62
N ASP A 150 -2.99 -5.00 -22.25
CA ASP A 150 -3.47 -3.79 -22.94
C ASP A 150 -4.57 -3.07 -22.14
N MET A 151 -4.50 -3.11 -20.80
CA MET A 151 -5.47 -2.44 -19.93
C MET A 151 -5.13 -0.97 -19.70
N LEU A 152 -6.17 -0.16 -19.52
CA LEU A 152 -6.07 1.22 -19.04
C LEU A 152 -6.46 1.26 -17.57
N PHE A 153 -5.67 1.98 -16.78
CA PHE A 153 -5.93 2.25 -15.38
C PHE A 153 -6.76 3.54 -15.21
N PRO A 154 -7.48 3.69 -14.08
CA PRO A 154 -8.12 4.97 -13.74
C PRO A 154 -7.16 6.15 -13.85
N SER A 155 -5.94 5.98 -13.33
CA SER A 155 -4.85 6.97 -13.34
C SER A 155 -4.39 7.40 -14.75
N ASP A 156 -4.66 6.59 -15.79
CA ASP A 156 -4.35 6.96 -17.18
C ASP A 156 -5.34 8.01 -17.73
N ARG A 157 -6.38 8.32 -16.96
CA ARG A 157 -7.40 9.32 -17.28
C ARG A 157 -7.47 10.33 -16.14
N GLY A 158 -7.70 11.60 -16.49
CA GLY A 158 -8.06 12.60 -15.49
C GLY A 158 -9.36 12.16 -14.81
N HIS A 159 -9.35 12.07 -13.49
CA HIS A 159 -10.49 11.71 -12.66
C HIS A 159 -10.43 12.49 -11.34
N ASP A 160 -11.58 12.61 -10.69
CA ASP A 160 -11.71 13.32 -9.42
C ASP A 160 -11.73 12.31 -8.27
N HIS A 161 -11.04 12.65 -7.19
CA HIS A 161 -11.16 11.94 -5.92
C HIS A 161 -12.35 12.49 -5.14
N LEU A 162 -13.14 11.61 -4.54
CA LEU A 162 -14.33 11.97 -3.77
C LEU A 162 -14.28 11.31 -2.40
N SER A 163 -14.45 12.11 -1.35
CA SER A 163 -14.63 11.59 0.00
C SER A 163 -16.00 10.92 0.11
N LEU A 164 -16.13 9.98 1.05
CA LEU A 164 -17.41 9.39 1.44
C LEU A 164 -18.47 10.43 1.81
N LEU A 165 -18.05 11.59 2.34
CA LEU A 165 -18.91 12.71 2.68
C LEU A 165 -19.51 13.43 1.46
N CYS A 166 -18.95 13.24 0.27
CA CYS A 166 -19.45 13.85 -0.97
C CYS A 166 -20.62 13.04 -1.59
N HIS A 167 -20.92 11.86 -1.07
CA HIS A 167 -21.94 10.97 -1.61
C HIS A 167 -23.26 11.08 -0.85
N ASP A 168 -24.37 11.01 -1.60
CA ASP A 168 -25.69 10.83 -0.98
C ASP A 168 -25.74 9.50 -0.22
N ARG A 169 -26.37 9.50 0.96
CA ARG A 169 -26.49 8.30 1.80
C ARG A 169 -27.15 7.12 1.10
N GLU A 170 -28.00 7.38 0.11
CA GLU A 170 -28.72 6.37 -0.68
C GLU A 170 -27.82 5.60 -1.68
N VAL A 171 -26.67 6.17 -2.06
CA VAL A 171 -25.73 5.54 -3.00
C VAL A 171 -24.56 4.87 -2.29
N LEU A 172 -24.38 5.12 -1.00
CA LEU A 172 -23.35 4.47 -0.19
C LEU A 172 -23.68 2.97 0.02
N PRO A 173 -22.66 2.11 0.13
CA PRO A 173 -22.81 0.76 0.66
C PRO A 173 -23.60 0.75 1.98
N ALA A 174 -24.37 -0.33 2.21
CA ALA A 174 -25.29 -0.39 3.34
C ALA A 174 -24.62 -0.27 4.72
N GLY A 175 -23.34 -0.67 4.85
CA GLY A 175 -22.56 -0.45 6.07
C GLY A 175 -22.22 1.02 6.27
N LEU A 176 -21.67 1.67 5.24
CA LEU A 176 -21.31 3.09 5.26
C LEU A 176 -22.51 4.04 5.40
N ALA A 177 -23.67 3.69 4.82
CA ALA A 177 -24.87 4.51 4.87
C ALA A 177 -25.40 4.72 6.31
N GLN A 178 -25.03 3.86 7.26
CA GLN A 178 -25.47 3.92 8.65
C GLN A 178 -24.55 4.74 9.57
N LEU A 179 -23.35 5.08 9.10
CA LEU A 179 -22.32 5.78 9.87
C LEU A 179 -22.64 7.28 9.99
N GLY A 180 -22.18 7.95 11.05
CA GLY A 180 -22.27 9.40 11.16
C GLY A 180 -21.34 10.11 10.17
N ASP A 181 -21.48 11.44 10.02
CA ASP A 181 -20.54 12.20 9.17
C ASP A 181 -19.10 12.10 9.70
N GLY A 182 -18.89 12.24 11.01
CA GLY A 182 -17.55 12.09 11.61
C GLY A 182 -16.95 10.69 11.41
N ASP A 183 -17.79 9.65 11.37
CA ASP A 183 -17.31 8.29 11.11
C ASP A 183 -16.91 8.07 9.64
N LEU A 184 -17.45 8.87 8.72
CA LEU A 184 -17.13 8.86 7.29
C LEU A 184 -16.00 9.83 6.91
N ASP A 185 -15.62 10.72 7.82
CA ASP A 185 -14.55 11.67 7.61
C ASP A 185 -13.20 10.96 7.62
N TYR A 186 -12.54 10.94 6.46
CA TYR A 186 -11.26 10.25 6.29
C TYR A 186 -10.17 10.82 7.17
N ALA A 187 -10.12 12.13 7.37
CA ALA A 187 -9.12 12.73 8.25
C ALA A 187 -9.31 12.22 9.69
N GLN A 188 -10.57 12.08 10.13
CA GLN A 188 -10.87 11.59 11.47
C GLN A 188 -10.51 10.11 11.63
N PHE A 189 -11.05 9.22 10.80
CA PHE A 189 -10.83 7.78 11.00
C PHE A 189 -9.39 7.34 10.68
N CYS A 190 -8.67 8.07 9.81
CA CYS A 190 -7.25 7.83 9.59
C CYS A 190 -6.40 8.25 10.79
N LEU A 191 -6.71 9.39 11.44
CA LEU A 191 -6.03 9.78 12.68
C LEU A 191 -6.29 8.79 13.82
N GLU A 192 -7.51 8.26 13.92
CA GLU A 192 -7.83 7.17 14.87
C GLU A 192 -6.96 5.92 14.62
N LEU A 193 -6.72 5.56 13.35
CA LEU A 193 -5.81 4.46 12.99
C LEU A 193 -4.35 4.79 13.32
N VAL A 194 -3.90 6.01 13.02
CA VAL A 194 -2.54 6.47 13.36
C VAL A 194 -2.29 6.37 14.86
N GLU A 195 -3.23 6.86 15.68
CA GLU A 195 -3.14 6.76 17.13
C GLU A 195 -3.29 5.32 17.63
N GLY A 196 -4.24 4.56 17.07
CA GLY A 196 -4.57 3.21 17.53
C GLY A 196 -3.51 2.16 17.21
N LEU A 197 -2.71 2.38 16.17
CA LEU A 197 -1.63 1.49 15.74
C LEU A 197 -0.23 2.06 16.03
N ASP A 198 -0.12 3.15 16.81
CA ASP A 198 1.14 3.84 17.10
C ASP A 198 1.95 4.13 15.81
N MET A 199 1.28 4.59 14.76
CA MET A 199 1.91 4.80 13.45
C MET A 199 2.80 6.03 13.45
N TYR A 200 3.86 5.99 12.63
CA TYR A 200 4.80 7.09 12.46
C TYR A 200 4.85 7.54 11.00
N PRO A 201 5.00 8.85 10.74
CA PRO A 201 5.11 9.36 9.38
C PRO A 201 6.44 8.94 8.76
N VAL A 202 6.42 8.70 7.45
CA VAL A 202 7.60 8.34 6.66
C VAL A 202 7.81 9.37 5.57
N GLU A 203 9.02 9.92 5.47
CA GLU A 203 9.40 10.78 4.35
C GLU A 203 9.77 9.89 3.14
N GLU A 204 9.22 10.19 1.95
CA GLU A 204 9.52 9.48 0.68
C GLU A 204 10.96 9.72 0.17
N SER A 205 11.94 9.92 1.04
CA SER A 205 13.25 10.42 0.61
C SER A 205 14.16 9.34 0.01
N LEU A 206 13.88 8.04 0.16
CA LEU A 206 14.52 6.94 -0.60
C LEU A 206 13.83 5.58 -0.34
N SER A 207 12.83 5.21 -1.15
CA SER A 207 12.25 3.86 -1.15
C SER A 207 13.16 2.89 -1.93
N PHE A 208 14.20 2.36 -1.29
CA PHE A 208 14.99 1.28 -1.87
C PHE A 208 14.44 -0.08 -1.40
N PHE A 209 14.22 -0.99 -2.36
CA PHE A 209 13.75 -2.34 -2.09
C PHE A 209 14.91 -3.31 -2.19
N LEU A 210 15.11 -4.13 -1.17
CA LEU A 210 16.04 -5.25 -1.19
C LEU A 210 15.24 -6.56 -1.19
N THR A 211 15.52 -7.44 -2.14
CA THR A 211 15.02 -8.82 -2.13
C THR A 211 15.53 -9.56 -0.90
N SER A 212 14.81 -10.57 -0.41
CA SER A 212 15.30 -11.41 0.71
C SER A 212 16.70 -11.96 0.45
N LYS A 213 17.04 -12.27 -0.81
CA LYS A 213 18.38 -12.71 -1.20
C LYS A 213 19.45 -11.62 -1.04
N GLU A 214 19.12 -10.37 -1.37
CA GLU A 214 20.02 -9.23 -1.15
C GLU A 214 20.16 -8.93 0.34
N GLN A 215 19.07 -9.03 1.12
CA GLN A 215 19.12 -8.89 2.58
C GLN A 215 20.03 -9.96 3.20
N ASP A 216 19.85 -11.23 2.81
CA ASP A 216 20.69 -12.33 3.27
C ASP A 216 22.16 -12.12 2.88
N LEU A 217 22.44 -11.60 1.68
CA LEU A 217 23.79 -11.27 1.24
C LEU A 217 24.42 -10.20 2.14
N VAL A 218 23.66 -9.17 2.50
CA VAL A 218 24.13 -8.08 3.35
C VAL A 218 24.40 -8.58 4.77
N GLU A 219 23.49 -9.37 5.36
CA GLU A 219 23.70 -10.04 6.65
C GLU A 219 24.97 -10.93 6.62
N ASP A 220 25.16 -11.68 5.54
CA ASP A 220 26.33 -12.53 5.33
C ASP A 220 27.64 -11.74 5.20
N LEU A 221 27.58 -10.48 4.77
CA LEU A 221 28.74 -9.59 4.67
C LEU A 221 29.04 -8.95 6.03
N TYR A 222 28.02 -8.48 6.76
CA TYR A 222 28.19 -7.90 8.09
C TYR A 222 28.73 -8.91 9.10
N SER A 223 28.16 -10.10 9.15
CA SER A 223 28.62 -11.19 10.04
C SER A 223 30.07 -11.61 9.81
N LYS A 224 30.64 -11.31 8.63
CA LYS A 224 32.03 -11.61 8.26
C LYS A 224 32.95 -10.40 8.36
N SER A 225 32.43 -9.19 8.59
CA SER A 225 33.21 -7.97 8.70
C SER A 225 33.75 -7.79 10.12
N ALA A 226 35.07 -7.71 10.26
CA ALA A 226 35.71 -7.37 11.54
C ALA A 226 35.61 -5.88 11.88
N ASP A 227 35.25 -5.05 10.90
CA ASP A 227 35.23 -3.59 11.01
C ASP A 227 33.88 -3.05 11.54
N PHE A 228 32.83 -3.89 11.58
CA PHE A 228 31.45 -3.50 11.91
C PHE A 228 30.78 -4.47 12.90
N PRO A 229 31.38 -4.75 14.07
CA PRO A 229 30.87 -5.75 15.02
C PRO A 229 29.53 -5.37 15.66
N GLU A 230 29.22 -4.07 15.75
CA GLU A 230 27.94 -3.58 16.28
C GLU A 230 26.71 -3.98 15.45
N PHE A 231 26.87 -4.12 14.13
CA PHE A 231 25.77 -4.46 13.21
C PHE A 231 25.62 -5.97 12.99
N ALA A 232 26.49 -6.79 13.59
CA ALA A 232 26.45 -8.24 13.42
C ALA A 232 25.29 -8.92 14.17
N ASP A 233 24.77 -8.27 15.22
CA ASP A 233 23.68 -8.78 16.07
C ASP A 233 22.36 -8.00 15.89
N GLU A 234 22.32 -6.97 15.03
CA GLU A 234 21.12 -6.19 14.74
C GLU A 234 20.26 -6.84 13.64
N ASP A 235 18.93 -6.78 13.81
CA ASP A 235 18.00 -7.25 12.78
C ASP A 235 18.07 -6.33 11.55
N PHE A 236 18.15 -6.94 10.36
CA PHE A 236 18.29 -6.23 9.09
C PHE A 236 17.13 -5.25 8.84
N GLY A 237 15.94 -5.54 9.36
CA GLY A 237 14.80 -4.63 9.33
C GLY A 237 15.05 -3.31 10.07
N THR A 238 15.86 -3.33 11.13
CA THR A 238 16.25 -2.12 11.90
C THR A 238 17.33 -1.34 11.15
N LEU A 239 18.33 -2.04 10.59
CA LEU A 239 19.36 -1.47 9.72
C LEU A 239 18.81 -0.77 8.46
N LEU A 240 17.70 -1.29 7.91
CA LEU A 240 16.99 -0.67 6.78
C LEU A 240 16.33 0.67 7.15
N LEU A 241 15.80 0.78 8.36
CA LEU A 241 15.14 2.00 8.86
C LEU A 241 16.18 3.09 9.19
N ASP A 242 17.35 2.70 9.69
CA ASP A 242 18.47 3.60 10.03
C ASP A 242 19.40 3.92 8.84
N TRP A 243 19.09 3.42 7.63
CA TRP A 243 19.96 3.50 6.45
C TRP A 243 20.26 4.94 5.99
N HIS A 244 19.49 5.94 6.43
CA HIS A 244 19.81 7.36 6.22
C HIS A 244 21.21 7.72 6.77
N ASP A 245 21.69 7.04 7.81
CA ASP A 245 23.00 7.32 8.41
C ASP A 245 24.15 6.49 7.78
N PHE A 246 23.85 5.55 6.87
CA PHE A 246 24.85 4.61 6.32
C PHE A 246 25.37 4.97 4.91
N VAL A 247 24.70 5.88 4.17
CA VAL A 247 25.12 6.37 2.83
C VAL A 247 25.85 7.71 2.94
#